data_AF-A0A9D6HRS3-F1
#
_entry.id   AF-A0A9D6HRS3-F1
#
_cell.length_a   1.000
_cell.length_b   1.000
_cell.length_c   1.000
_cell.angle_alpha   90.00
_cell.angle_beta   90.00
_cell.angle_gamma   90.00
#
_symmetry.space_group_name_H-M   'P 1'
#
loop_
_entity.id
_entity.type
_entity.pdbx_description
1 polymer ?
#
loop_
_entity_poly.entity_id
_entity_poly.type
_entity_poly.pdbx_seq_one_letter_code
_entity_poly.pdbx_strand_id
1 'polypeptide(L)'
;MILGLLFEGDDFTNDARDQVGPGDFRNPVIRGLVKSIFESPVMSVQQWMNRFGEDPEAVKMISLACAEVDGMTDKKRVFSDCLLVMKRSRLKSEREGIRSQIVHAEREGDRNRISQLLYDLTELNKREKETHEKK
;
A
#
# COMPACT_ATOMS: atom_id res chain seq x y z
N MET A 1 6.43 -1.76 -10.26
CA MET A 1 6.83 -0.34 -10.31
C MET A 1 7.21 0.19 -8.94
N ILE A 2 6.29 0.38 -7.98
CA ILE A 2 6.66 0.89 -6.64
C ILE A 2 7.71 0.01 -5.93
N LEU A 3 7.62 -1.31 -6.07
CA LEU A 3 8.56 -2.25 -5.47
C LEU A 3 10.02 -1.99 -5.91
N GLY A 4 10.25 -1.62 -7.17
CA GLY A 4 11.60 -1.31 -7.66
C GLY A 4 12.15 -0.04 -7.03
N LEU A 5 11.28 0.97 -6.87
CA LEU A 5 11.64 2.24 -6.22
C LEU A 5 12.00 2.05 -4.75
N LEU A 6 11.35 1.11 -4.05
CA LEU A 6 11.71 0.74 -2.68
C LEU A 6 13.08 0.06 -2.58
N PHE A 7 13.56 -0.58 -3.64
CA PHE A 7 14.88 -1.21 -3.66
C PHE A 7 16.02 -0.25 -4.04
N GLU A 8 15.74 0.92 -4.62
CA GLU A 8 16.76 1.86 -5.07
C GLU A 8 17.35 2.74 -3.96
N GLY A 9 16.64 2.96 -2.85
CA GLY A 9 17.21 3.73 -1.75
C GLY A 9 16.24 4.14 -0.64
N ASP A 10 16.83 4.83 0.33
CA ASP A 10 16.25 5.17 1.64
C ASP A 10 15.10 6.15 1.50
N ASP A 11 15.22 7.14 0.63
CA ASP A 11 14.23 8.21 0.49
C ASP A 11 12.85 7.65 0.16
N PHE A 12 12.76 6.77 -0.85
CA PHE A 12 11.49 6.14 -1.23
C PHE A 12 10.97 5.18 -0.17
N THR A 13 11.88 4.44 0.49
CA THR A 13 11.48 3.49 1.52
C THR A 13 10.93 4.19 2.75
N ASN A 14 11.60 5.25 3.22
CA ASN A 14 11.18 6.04 4.36
C ASN A 14 9.86 6.75 4.07
N ASP A 15 9.74 7.42 2.92
CA ASP A 15 8.51 8.10 2.51
C ASP A 15 7.33 7.11 2.37
N ALA A 16 7.59 5.89 1.90
CA ALA A 16 6.56 4.87 1.77
C ALA A 16 6.08 4.34 3.12
N ARG A 17 6.99 4.12 4.08
CA ARG A 17 6.67 3.60 5.43
C ARG A 17 5.64 4.46 6.16
N ASP A 18 5.69 5.78 5.97
CA ASP A 18 4.76 6.72 6.61
C ASP A 18 3.38 6.78 5.95
N GLN A 19 3.23 6.22 4.75
CA GLN A 19 2.07 6.45 3.90
C GLN A 19 1.29 5.17 3.56
N VAL A 20 2.01 4.06 3.44
CA VAL A 20 1.47 2.74 3.09
C VAL A 20 2.07 1.66 3.98
N GLY A 21 1.27 0.63 4.24
CA GLY A 21 1.70 -0.56 4.96
C GLY A 21 1.78 -1.78 4.04
N PRO A 22 2.39 -2.89 4.50
CA PRO A 22 2.41 -4.14 3.73
C PRO A 22 1.00 -4.64 3.34
N GLY A 23 0.00 -4.36 4.19
CA GLY A 23 -1.41 -4.72 3.93
C GLY A 23 -2.02 -4.05 2.69
N ASP A 24 -1.46 -2.93 2.22
CA ASP A 24 -1.92 -2.25 1.00
C ASP A 24 -1.53 -3.00 -0.29
N PHE A 25 -0.61 -3.98 -0.18
CA PHE A 25 -0.17 -4.81 -1.30
C PHE A 25 -1.02 -6.08 -1.39
N ARG A 26 -1.68 -6.27 -2.54
CA ARG A 26 -2.60 -7.41 -2.77
C ARG A 26 -1.86 -8.74 -2.97
N ASN A 27 -0.73 -8.71 -3.67
CA ASN A 27 0.07 -9.92 -3.94
C ASN A 27 0.79 -10.36 -2.64
N PRO A 28 0.61 -11.61 -2.17
CA PRO A 28 1.22 -12.11 -0.93
C PRO A 28 2.75 -12.07 -0.92
N VAL A 29 3.39 -12.39 -2.05
CA VAL A 29 4.85 -12.36 -2.20
C VAL A 29 5.36 -10.93 -2.11
N ILE A 30 4.72 -9.99 -2.82
CA ILE A 30 5.06 -8.56 -2.74
C ILE A 30 4.87 -8.06 -1.30
N ARG A 31 3.80 -8.47 -0.61
CA ARG A 31 3.57 -8.11 0.78
C ARG A 31 4.70 -8.61 1.68
N GLY A 32 5.18 -9.84 1.49
CA GLY A 32 6.32 -10.39 2.22
C GLY A 32 7.62 -9.62 1.97
N LEU A 33 7.86 -9.26 0.70
CA LEU A 33 9.00 -8.43 0.31
C LEU A 33 8.94 -7.05 0.96
N VAL A 34 7.81 -6.33 0.83
CA VAL A 34 7.63 -4.99 1.40
C VAL A 34 7.75 -5.02 2.91
N LYS A 35 7.16 -6.02 3.57
CA LYS A 35 7.31 -6.20 5.03
C LYS A 35 8.79 -6.30 5.39
N SER A 36 9.54 -7.13 4.67
CA SER A 36 10.98 -7.29 4.91
C SER A 36 11.73 -5.98 4.68
N ILE A 37 11.43 -5.24 3.59
CA ILE A 37 12.03 -3.93 3.29
C ILE A 37 11.74 -2.92 4.39
N PHE A 38 10.53 -2.92 4.96
CA PHE A 38 10.15 -1.98 6.00
C PHE A 38 10.74 -2.31 7.38
N GLU A 39 11.01 -3.57 7.66
CA GLU A 39 11.56 -4.04 8.94
C GLU A 39 13.10 -4.09 8.94
N SER A 40 13.73 -4.05 7.77
CA SER A 40 15.19 -4.18 7.65
C SER A 40 15.88 -2.82 7.57
N PRO A 41 17.17 -2.75 7.96
CA PRO A 41 18.01 -1.65 7.53
C PRO A 41 18.06 -1.61 6.01
N VAL A 42 18.51 -0.47 5.49
CA VAL A 42 18.71 -0.27 4.06
C VAL A 42 19.69 -1.31 3.55
N MET A 43 19.30 -1.99 2.49
CA MET A 43 20.07 -3.05 1.86
C MET A 43 20.07 -2.83 0.36
N SER A 44 21.20 -3.16 -0.28
CA SER A 44 21.29 -3.14 -1.74
C SER A 44 20.44 -4.25 -2.36
N VAL A 45 20.08 -4.09 -3.63
CA VAL A 45 19.36 -5.12 -4.41
C VAL A 45 20.08 -6.48 -4.33
N GLN A 46 21.41 -6.49 -4.42
CA GLN A 46 22.19 -7.73 -4.34
C GLN A 46 22.02 -8.42 -2.98
N GLN A 47 22.00 -7.65 -1.89
CA GLN A 47 21.76 -8.20 -0.55
C GLN A 47 20.33 -8.74 -0.40
N TRP A 48 19.34 -8.09 -1.03
CA TRP A 48 17.97 -8.62 -1.10
C TRP A 48 17.87 -9.92 -1.89
N MET A 49 18.51 -9.98 -3.05
CA MET A 49 18.57 -11.18 -3.89
C MET A 49 19.20 -12.36 -3.15
N ASN A 50 20.29 -12.12 -2.40
CA ASN A 50 20.92 -13.14 -1.58
C ASN A 50 20.03 -13.60 -0.43
N ARG A 51 19.35 -12.66 0.25
CA ARG A 51 18.44 -12.96 1.36
C ARG A 51 17.26 -13.84 0.95
N PHE A 52 16.75 -13.62 -0.26
CA PHE A 52 15.64 -14.39 -0.82
C PHE A 52 16.11 -15.49 -1.78
N GLY A 53 17.41 -15.84 -1.81
CA GLY A 53 17.98 -16.74 -2.81
C GLY A 53 17.35 -18.14 -2.89
N GLU A 54 16.71 -18.60 -1.81
CA GLU A 54 15.98 -19.87 -1.73
C GLU A 54 14.51 -19.77 -2.17
N ASP A 55 14.01 -18.57 -2.45
CA ASP A 55 12.66 -18.28 -2.96
C ASP A 55 12.76 -17.74 -4.40
N PRO A 56 12.64 -18.64 -5.41
CA PRO A 56 12.76 -18.24 -6.81
C PRO A 56 11.70 -17.23 -7.25
N GLU A 57 10.52 -17.23 -6.63
CA GLU A 57 9.45 -16.30 -6.95
C GLU A 57 9.79 -14.90 -6.42
N ALA A 58 10.25 -14.80 -5.17
CA ALA A 58 10.73 -13.54 -4.61
C ALA A 58 11.90 -12.95 -5.43
N VAL A 59 12.90 -13.78 -5.77
CA VAL A 59 14.06 -13.37 -6.59
C VAL A 59 13.62 -12.87 -7.97
N LYS A 60 12.68 -13.57 -8.61
CA LYS A 60 12.10 -13.13 -9.89
C LYS A 60 11.38 -11.79 -9.73
N MET A 61 10.60 -11.61 -8.66
CA MET A 61 9.87 -10.37 -8.40
C MET A 61 10.81 -9.18 -8.13
N ILE A 62 11.89 -9.38 -7.38
CA ILE A 62 12.93 -8.37 -7.16
C ILE A 62 13.57 -7.97 -8.50
N SER A 63 13.94 -8.96 -9.31
CA SER A 63 14.59 -8.74 -10.62
C SER A 63 13.69 -7.95 -11.57
N LEU A 64 12.42 -8.35 -11.70
CA LEU A 64 11.43 -7.65 -12.52
C LEU A 64 11.20 -6.23 -12.02
N ALA A 65 11.08 -6.04 -10.71
CA ALA A 65 10.85 -4.74 -10.12
C ALA A 65 12.02 -3.77 -10.38
N CYS A 66 13.26 -4.25 -10.30
CA CYS A 66 14.45 -3.45 -10.62
C CYS A 66 14.51 -3.09 -12.12
N ALA A 67 14.20 -4.05 -13.00
CA ALA A 67 14.17 -3.81 -14.44
C ALA A 67 13.10 -2.78 -14.85
N GLU A 68 11.96 -2.72 -14.15
CA GLU A 68 10.89 -1.75 -14.42
C GLU A 68 11.25 -0.30 -14.06
N VAL A 69 12.22 -0.10 -13.15
CA VAL A 69 12.65 1.24 -12.72
C VAL A 69 13.98 1.66 -13.36
N ASP A 70 14.68 0.71 -13.98
CA ASP A 70 15.87 1.00 -14.75
C ASP A 70 15.54 1.89 -15.96
N GLY A 71 16.33 2.94 -16.18
CA GLY A 71 16.06 3.95 -17.20
C GLY A 71 14.87 4.88 -16.93
N MET A 72 14.18 4.77 -15.78
CA MET A 72 13.08 5.67 -15.43
C MET A 72 13.59 7.08 -15.13
N THR A 73 13.10 8.08 -15.86
CA THR A 73 13.56 9.48 -15.76
C THR A 73 12.92 10.27 -14.63
N ASP A 74 11.65 10.00 -14.29
CA ASP A 74 10.88 10.75 -13.29
C ASP A 74 10.37 9.85 -12.15
N LYS A 75 11.32 9.21 -11.46
CA LYS A 75 11.05 8.25 -10.38
C LYS A 75 10.23 8.84 -9.24
N LYS A 76 10.46 10.11 -8.88
CA LYS A 76 9.73 10.81 -7.81
C LYS A 76 8.25 10.99 -8.16
N ARG A 77 7.92 11.42 -9.39
CA ARG A 77 6.52 11.53 -9.81
C ARG A 77 5.85 10.17 -9.82
N VAL A 78 6.50 9.17 -10.42
CA VAL A 78 5.98 7.81 -10.50
C VAL A 78 5.73 7.21 -9.12
N PHE A 79 6.64 7.45 -8.16
CA PHE A 79 6.47 7.06 -6.76
C PHE A 79 5.22 7.70 -6.14
N SER A 80 5.08 9.03 -6.27
CA SER A 80 3.93 9.77 -5.75
C SER A 80 2.60 9.27 -6.34
N ASP A 81 2.58 9.00 -7.65
CA ASP A 81 1.41 8.44 -8.34
C ASP A 81 1.06 7.04 -7.80
N CYS A 82 2.06 6.19 -7.57
CA CYS A 82 1.83 4.87 -6.97
C CYS A 82 1.22 4.98 -5.57
N LEU A 83 1.79 5.82 -4.71
CA LEU A 83 1.28 6.03 -3.35
C LEU A 83 -0.15 6.56 -3.38
N LEU A 84 -0.46 7.49 -4.28
CA LEU A 84 -1.81 8.05 -4.42
C LEU A 84 -2.82 6.99 -4.87
N VAL A 85 -2.45 6.12 -5.81
CA VAL A 85 -3.28 4.98 -6.25
C VAL A 85 -3.52 4.01 -5.10
N MET A 86 -2.50 3.68 -4.32
CA MET A 86 -2.61 2.78 -3.16
C MET A 86 -3.52 3.36 -2.08
N LYS A 87 -3.35 4.64 -1.73
CA LYS A 87 -4.22 5.34 -0.77
C LYS A 87 -5.68 5.33 -1.22
N ARG A 88 -5.94 5.63 -2.50
CA ARG A 88 -7.30 5.57 -3.08
C ARG A 88 -7.87 4.15 -3.02
N SER A 89 -7.07 3.13 -3.31
CA SER A 89 -7.52 1.74 -3.21
C SER A 89 -7.87 1.38 -1.76
N ARG A 90 -7.05 1.79 -0.78
CA ARG A 90 -7.31 1.54 0.65
C ARG A 90 -8.62 2.20 1.09
N LEU A 91 -8.80 3.49 0.82
CA LEU A 91 -10.04 4.21 1.14
C LEU A 91 -11.28 3.57 0.49
N LYS A 92 -11.15 3.15 -0.77
CA LYS A 92 -12.22 2.43 -1.46
C LYS A 92 -12.57 1.12 -0.75
N SER A 93 -11.57 0.32 -0.38
CA SER A 93 -11.78 -0.94 0.34
C SER A 93 -12.37 -0.74 1.74
N GLU A 94 -11.93 0.30 2.47
CA GLU A 94 -12.53 0.66 3.77
C GLU A 94 -14.00 1.04 3.62
N ARG A 95 -14.33 1.86 2.61
CA ARG A 95 -15.71 2.25 2.32
C ARG A 95 -16.59 1.07 1.94
N GLU A 96 -16.09 0.16 1.13
CA GLU A 96 -16.80 -1.08 0.77
C GLU A 96 -17.00 -1.95 2.01
N GLY A 97 -15.99 -2.07 2.88
CA GLY A 97 -16.08 -2.79 4.15
C GLY A 97 -17.15 -2.23 5.09
N ILE A 98 -17.21 -0.90 5.25
CA ILE A 98 -18.25 -0.25 6.07
C ILE A 98 -19.64 -0.49 5.48
N ARG A 99 -19.79 -0.37 4.15
CA ARG A 99 -21.08 -0.64 3.47
C ARG A 99 -21.53 -2.09 3.67
N SER A 100 -20.63 -3.05 3.56
CA SER A 100 -20.94 -4.46 3.83
C SER A 100 -21.38 -4.68 5.29
N GLN A 101 -20.74 -4.01 6.24
CA GLN A 101 -21.15 -4.07 7.65
C GLN A 101 -22.52 -3.43 7.90
N ILE A 102 -22.86 -2.34 7.20
CA ILE A 102 -24.19 -1.72 7.28
C ILE A 102 -25.26 -2.71 6.81
N VAL A 103 -25.06 -3.33 5.65
CA VAL A 103 -26.01 -4.34 5.12
C VAL A 103 -26.17 -5.52 6.09
N HIS A 104 -25.11 -5.92 6.79
CA HIS A 104 -25.19 -6.96 7.81
C HIS A 104 -26.02 -6.51 9.02
N ALA A 105 -25.71 -5.34 9.58
CA ALA A 105 -26.42 -4.78 10.73
C ALA A 105 -27.90 -4.49 10.41
N GLU A 106 -28.24 -4.11 9.17
CA GLU A 106 -29.61 -3.97 8.69
C GLU A 106 -30.38 -5.29 8.72
N ARG A 107 -29.73 -6.40 8.32
CA ARG A 107 -30.33 -7.74 8.38
C ARG A 107 -30.56 -8.21 9.81
N GLU A 108 -29.69 -7.80 10.73
CA GLU A 108 -29.77 -8.14 12.16
C GLU A 108 -30.70 -7.20 12.95
N GLY A 109 -31.12 -6.08 12.35
CA GLY A 109 -31.94 -5.06 13.01
C GLY A 109 -31.19 -4.23 14.06
N ASP A 110 -29.85 -4.26 14.08
CA ASP A 110 -29.04 -3.52 15.04
C ASP A 110 -28.92 -2.03 14.64
N ARG A 111 -29.92 -1.25 15.05
CA ARG A 111 -29.99 0.19 14.77
C ARG A 111 -28.81 0.97 15.35
N ASN A 112 -28.28 0.57 16.50
CA ASN A 112 -27.15 1.26 17.12
C ASN A 112 -25.88 1.07 16.28
N ARG A 113 -25.65 -0.15 15.80
CA ARG A 113 -24.52 -0.46 14.91
C ARG A 113 -24.64 0.26 13.57
N ILE A 114 -25.83 0.33 12.99
CA ILE A 114 -26.08 1.08 11.74
C ILE A 114 -25.73 2.56 11.90
N SER A 115 -26.22 3.21 12.97
CA SER A 115 -25.92 4.63 13.23
C SER A 115 -24.42 4.89 13.38
N GLN A 116 -23.70 4.01 14.09
CA GLN A 116 -22.25 4.12 14.23
C GLN A 116 -21.54 4.00 12.86
N LEU A 117 -21.90 3.00 12.06
CA LEU A 117 -21.27 2.76 10.76
C LEU A 117 -21.55 3.89 9.75
N LEU A 118 -22.73 4.51 9.81
CA LEU A 118 -23.04 5.70 8.99
C LEU A 118 -22.20 6.92 9.39
N TYR A 119 -21.97 7.10 10.70
CA TYR A 119 -21.05 8.12 11.20
C TYR A 119 -19.62 7.86 10.71
N ASP A 120 -19.11 6.64 10.86
CA ASP A 120 -17.77 6.25 10.41
C ASP A 120 -17.60 6.46 8.90
N LEU A 121 -18.63 6.13 8.09
CA LEU A 121 -18.64 6.38 6.66
C LEU A 121 -18.58 7.88 6.32
N THR A 122 -19.23 8.72 7.12
CA THR A 122 -19.26 10.17 6.91
C THR A 122 -17.90 10.80 7.24
N GLU A 123 -17.31 10.38 8.37
CA GLU A 123 -15.96 10.78 8.76
C GLU A 123 -14.91 10.34 7.73
N LEU A 124 -15.03 9.12 7.19
CA LEU A 124 -14.13 8.62 6.14
C LEU A 124 -14.20 9.50 4.87
N ASN A 125 -15.41 9.86 4.42
CA ASN A 125 -15.59 10.74 3.25
C ASN A 125 -15.05 12.16 3.51
N LYS A 126 -15.12 12.66 4.74
CA LYS A 126 -14.56 13.97 5.12
C LYS A 126 -13.03 13.96 5.04
N ARG A 127 -12.39 12.93 5.60
CA ARG A 127 -10.92 12.75 5.53
C ARG A 127 -10.42 12.64 4.08
N GLU A 128 -11.18 11.98 3.21
CA GLU A 128 -10.86 11.88 1.78
C GLU A 128 -10.84 13.26 1.10
N LYS A 129 -11.83 14.12 1.37
CA LYS A 129 -11.87 15.49 0.83
C LYS A 129 -10.71 16.35 1.31
N GLU A 130 -10.41 16.31 2.61
CA GLU A 130 -9.30 17.07 3.19
C GLU A 130 -7.93 16.64 2.64
N THR A 131 -7.78 15.35 2.30
CA THR A 131 -6.55 14.82 1.67
C THR A 131 -6.41 15.27 0.22
N HIS A 132 -7.52 15.60 -0.46
CA HIS A 132 -7.54 16.11 -1.82
C HIS A 132 -7.37 17.63 -1.93
N GLU A 133 -7.74 18.40 -0.90
CA GLU A 133 -7.67 19.87 -0.88
C GLU A 133 -6.32 20.43 -0.41
N LYS A 134 -5.45 19.64 0.22
CA LYS A 134 -4.09 20.08 0.64
C LYS A 134 -3.02 19.98 -0.48
N LYS A 135 -3.42 20.10 -1.75
CA LYS A 135 -2.51 20.11 -2.91
C LYS A 135 -2.31 21.52 -3.45
#